data_AF-A0A7V1M9Y6-F1
#
_entry.id   AF-A0A7V1M9Y6-F1
#
_cell.length_a   1.000
_cell.length_b   1.000
_cell.length_c   1.000
_cell.angle_alpha   90.00
_cell.angle_beta   90.00
_cell.angle_gamma   90.00
#
_symmetry.space_group_name_H-M   'P 1'
#
loop_
_entity.id
_entity.type
_entity.pdbx_description
1 polymer ?
#
loop_
_entity_poly.entity_id
_entity_poly.type
_entity_poly.pdbx_seq_one_letter_code
_entity_poly.pdbx_strand_id
1 'polypeptide(L)' 'MQVYRTETTVSPEGELVIRGVPFRPGEKVEVIIIQPRRHKETLERYPLRGKPFRYERPFDSVAEDEWR' A
#
# COMPACT_ATOMS: atom_id res chain seq x y z
N MET A 1 8.05 12.52 22.42
CA MET A 1 7.98 13.00 21.03
C MET A 1 6.55 12.83 20.56
N GLN A 2 5.85 13.93 20.26
CA GLN A 2 4.47 13.89 19.75
C GLN A 2 4.52 14.10 18.24
N VAL A 3 3.88 13.20 17.49
CA VAL A 3 3.89 13.22 16.02
C VAL A 3 2.48 13.57 15.54
N TYR A 4 2.37 14.66 14.79
CA TYR A 4 1.16 15.02 14.06
C TYR A 4 1.36 14.65 12.60
N ARG A 5 0.51 13.79 12.05
CA ARG A 5 0.53 13.39 10.64
C ARG A 5 -0.68 13.96 9.91
N THR A 6 -0.43 14.57 8.77
CA THR A 6 -1.45 15.02 7.83
C THR A 6 -0.99 14.72 6.40
N GLU A 7 -1.95 14.58 5.48
CA GLU A 7 -1.69 14.32 4.07
C GLU A 7 -2.16 15.51 3.25
N THR A 8 -1.30 15.96 2.35
CA THR A 8 -1.61 17.07 1.45
C THR A 8 -0.83 16.89 0.14
N THR A 9 -1.26 17.57 -0.90
CA THR A 9 -0.64 17.52 -2.23
C THR A 9 0.20 18.77 -2.43
N VAL A 10 1.41 18.59 -2.96
CA VAL A 10 2.27 19.71 -3.38
C VAL A 10 1.59 20.46 -4.51
N SER A 11 1.53 21.79 -4.43
CA SER A 11 0.94 22.62 -5.47
C SER A 11 1.80 22.60 -6.76
N PRO A 12 1.25 23.00 -7.92
CA PRO A 12 2.02 23.08 -9.16
C PRO A 12 3.27 23.96 -9.06
N GLU A 13 3.25 24.97 -8.19
CA GLU A 13 4.34 25.90 -7.93
C GLU A 13 5.43 25.30 -7.02
N GLY A 14 5.24 24.07 -6.55
CA GLY A 14 6.16 23.39 -5.64
C GLY A 14 5.97 23.78 -4.17
N GLU A 15 4.87 24.46 -3.82
CA GLU A 15 4.60 24.88 -2.45
C GLU A 15 3.77 23.85 -1.68
N LEU A 16 4.04 23.74 -0.37
CA LEU A 16 3.30 22.89 0.57
C LEU A 16 2.70 23.75 1.68
N VAL A 17 1.37 23.88 1.72
CA VAL A 17 0.67 24.63 2.76
C VAL A 17 -0.05 23.69 3.71
N ILE A 18 0.41 23.62 4.96
CA ILE A 18 -0.22 22.82 6.02
C ILE A 18 -1.02 23.75 6.93
N ARG A 19 -2.34 23.54 7.04
CA ARG A 19 -3.25 24.37 7.84
C ARG A 19 -3.76 23.62 9.07
N GLY A 20 -4.10 24.36 10.12
CA GLY A 20 -4.74 23.81 11.32
C GLY A 20 -3.84 22.87 12.14
N VAL A 21 -2.54 23.10 12.14
CA VAL A 21 -1.62 22.31 12.97
C VAL A 21 -1.90 22.54 14.47
N PRO A 22 -1.86 21.50 15.31
CA PRO A 22 -2.22 21.60 16.73
C PRO A 22 -1.04 22.12 17.59
N PHE A 23 -0.30 23.11 17.08
CA PHE A 23 0.86 23.71 17.76
C PHE A 23 0.57 25.17 18.11
N ARG A 24 1.15 25.63 19.21
CA ARG A 24 0.96 27.02 19.66
C ARG A 24 1.94 27.97 18.93
N PRO A 25 1.61 29.27 18.84
CA PRO A 25 2.55 30.26 18.32
C PRO A 25 3.89 30.23 19.09
N GLY A 26 5.00 30.18 18.35
CA GLY A 26 6.35 30.16 18.93
C GLY A 26 6.89 28.77 19.28
N GLU A 27 6.11 27.70 19.15
CA GLU A 27 6.61 26.34 19.33
C GLU A 27 7.55 25.94 18.18
N LYS A 28 8.73 25.40 18.53
CA LYS A 28 9.66 24.83 17.56
C LYS A 28 9.14 23.46 17.13
N VAL A 29 8.94 23.29 15.82
CA VAL A 29 8.48 22.04 15.22
C VAL A 29 9.46 21.53 14.17
N GLU A 30 9.47 20.23 13.94
CA GLU A 30 10.20 19.57 12.85
C GLU A 30 9.20 19.04 11.84
N VAL A 31 9.50 19.21 10.54
CA VAL A 31 8.63 18.76 9.45
C VAL A 31 9.31 17.62 8.70
N ILE A 32 8.64 16.47 8.63
CA ILE A 32 9.09 15.30 7.87
C ILE A 32 8.13 15.10 6.70
N ILE A 33 8.66 15.18 5.47
CA ILE A 33 7.90 14.98 4.24
C ILE A 33 8.11 13.54 3.77
N ILE A 34 7.03 12.77 3.70
CA ILE A 34 7.06 11.39 3.20
C ILE A 34 6.25 11.34 1.92
N GLN A 35 6.90 11.04 0.80
CA GLN A 35 6.18 10.69 -0.41
C GLN A 35 5.61 9.28 -0.24
N PRO A 36 4.28 9.08 -0.19
CA PRO A 36 3.72 7.74 -0.14
C PRO A 36 4.15 7.02 -1.42
N ARG A 37 4.73 5.83 -1.28
CA ARG A 37 4.91 4.96 -2.44
C ARG A 37 3.52 4.77 -3.03
N ARG A 38 3.33 5.11 -4.31
CA ARG A 38 2.17 4.61 -5.05
C ARG A 38 2.19 3.11 -4.80
N HIS A 39 1.22 2.61 -4.04
CA HIS A 39 0.83 1.23 -4.19
C HIS A 39 0.48 1.16 -5.67
N LYS A 40 1.39 0.60 -6.49
CA LYS A 40 0.97 0.03 -7.76
C LYS A 40 -0.18 -0.86 -7.32
N GLU A 41 -1.40 -0.50 -7.73
CA GLU A 41 -2.53 -1.42 -7.69
C GLU A 41 -1.93 -2.73 -8.15
N THR A 42 -1.80 -3.66 -7.22
CA THR A 42 -1.05 -4.85 -7.53
C THR A 42 -1.97 -5.57 -8.48
N LEU A 43 -1.66 -5.47 -9.79
CA LEU A 43 -2.22 -6.29 -10.86
C LEU A 43 -2.53 -7.63 -10.23
N GLU A 44 -3.84 -7.92 -10.13
CA GLU A 44 -4.47 -8.90 -9.26
C GLU A 44 -3.45 -9.84 -8.60
N ARG A 45 -2.93 -9.47 -7.42
CA ARG A 45 -1.89 -10.26 -6.72
C ARG A 45 -2.30 -11.73 -6.55
N TYR A 46 -3.62 -11.98 -6.60
CA TYR A 46 -4.24 -13.28 -6.47
C TYR A 46 -5.40 -13.42 -7.47
N PRO A 47 -5.13 -13.80 -8.74
CA PRO A 47 -6.15 -13.88 -9.79
C PRO A 47 -7.25 -14.92 -9.51
N LEU A 48 -6.99 -15.86 -8.60
CA LEU A 48 -7.92 -16.90 -8.17
C LEU A 48 -8.65 -16.57 -6.85
N ARG A 49 -8.33 -15.45 -6.19
CA ARG A 49 -8.99 -15.09 -4.92
C ARG A 49 -10.48 -14.82 -5.15
N GLY A 50 -11.33 -15.53 -4.41
CA GLY A 50 -12.80 -15.41 -4.51
C GLY A 50 -13.43 -16.14 -5.70
N LYS A 51 -12.63 -16.81 -6.55
CA LYS A 51 -13.15 -17.66 -7.63
C LYS A 51 -13.26 -19.10 -7.10
N PRO A 52 -14.46 -19.70 -7.09
CA PRO A 52 -14.59 -21.11 -6.76
C PRO A 52 -13.91 -21.94 -7.85
N PHE A 53 -13.04 -22.87 -7.46
CA PHE A 53 -12.46 -23.86 -8.36
C PHE A 53 -12.63 -25.25 -7.77
N ARG A 54 -12.79 -26.24 -8.65
CA ARG A 54 -13.05 -27.63 -8.28
C ARG A 54 -11.90 -28.49 -8.77
N TYR A 55 -11.31 -29.27 -7.87
CA TYR A 55 -10.40 -30.34 -8.26
C TYR A 55 -11.22 -31.49 -8.82
N GLU A 56 -10.99 -31.86 -10.07
CA GLU A 56 -11.73 -32.96 -10.69
C GLU A 56 -11.37 -34.30 -10.07
N ARG A 57 -10.09 -34.51 -9.76
CA ARG A 57 -9.55 -35.74 -9.17
C ARG A 57 -8.42 -35.41 -8.18
N PRO A 58 -8.75 -34.96 -6.96
CA PRO A 58 -7.76 -34.39 -6.02
C PRO A 58 -6.77 -35.42 -5.44
N PHE A 59 -7.08 -36.71 -5.55
CA PHE A 59 -6.26 -37.79 -4.99
C PHE A 59 -5.63 -38.68 -6.07
N ASP A 60 -5.86 -38.38 -7.35
CA ASP A 60 -5.21 -39.08 -8.43
C ASP A 60 -3.73 -38.73 -8.42
N SER A 61 -2.90 -39.74 -8.68
CA SER A 61 -1.46 -39.53 -8.74
C SER A 61 -1.10 -38.68 -9.95
N VAL A 62 -0.13 -37.79 -9.76
CA VAL A 62 0.31 -36.88 -10.82
C VAL A 62 1.32 -37.58 -11.73
N ALA A 63 0.81 -38.15 -12.82
CA ALA A 63 1.59 -38.64 -13.95
C ALA A 63 2.77 -39.57 -13.54
N GLU A 64 2.49 -40.60 -12.73
CA GLU A 64 3.51 -41.55 -12.23
C GLU A 64 4.39 -42.12 -13.35
N ASP A 65 3.80 -42.35 -14.52
CA ASP A 65 4.47 -42.89 -15.70
C ASP A 65 5.47 -41.91 -16.35
N GLU A 66 5.43 -40.62 -16.02
CA GLU A 66 6.30 -39.56 -16.56
C GLU A 66 7.56 -39.31 -15.71
N TRP A 67 7.65 -39.87 -14.49
CA TRP A 67 8.77 -39.68 -13.57
C TRP A 67 9.91 -40.70 -13.74
N ARG A 68 10.01 -41.35 -14.90
CA ARG A 68 10.89 -42.50 -15.13
C ARG A 68 12.34 -42.13 -15.49
#